data_AF-A0A9Q0YUC3-F1
#
_entry.id   AF-A0A9Q0YUC3-F1
#
_cell.length_a   1.000
_cell.length_b   1.000
_cell.length_c   1.000
_cell.angle_alpha   90.00
_cell.angle_beta   90.00
_cell.angle_gamma   90.00
#
_symmetry.space_group_name_H-M   'P 1'
#
loop_
_entity.id
_entity.type
_entity.pdbx_description
1 polymer ?
#
loop_
_entity_poly.entity_id
_entity_poly.type
_entity_poly.pdbx_seq_one_letter_code
_entity_poly.pdbx_strand_id
1 'polypeptide(L)' 'MRHSAAVWDYRAAIEHTKDWNGMDQVVLRNPQGASARVSLHGGKVFSWRNEQGEELLFTSSKVCAFSES' A
#
# COMPACT_ATOMS: atom_id res chain seq x y z
N MET A 1 31.18 10.21 8.72
CA MET A 1 30.53 8.89 8.83
C MET A 1 29.56 8.75 7.67
N ARG A 2 29.94 8.02 6.61
CA ARG A 2 29.02 7.68 5.52
C ARG A 2 28.32 6.39 5.94
N HIS A 3 27.19 6.51 6.63
CA HIS A 3 26.33 5.37 6.85
C HIS A 3 25.85 4.91 5.49
N SER A 4 26.31 3.73 5.09
CA SER A 4 25.88 2.99 3.92
C SER A 4 24.37 3.13 3.78
N ALA A 5 23.92 3.83 2.75
CA ALA A 5 22.55 3.73 2.30
C ALA A 5 22.35 2.24 2.01
N ALA A 6 21.69 1.52 2.90
CA ALA A 6 21.23 0.17 2.62
C ALA A 6 20.49 0.29 1.28
N VAL A 7 21.02 -0.34 0.25
CA VAL A 7 20.34 -0.42 -1.04
C VAL A 7 19.02 -1.11 -0.73
N TRP A 8 17.95 -0.34 -0.66
CA TRP A 8 16.63 -0.89 -0.45
C TRP A 8 16.31 -1.71 -1.68
N ASP A 9 16.06 -3.00 -1.49
CA ASP A 9 15.59 -3.88 -2.55
C ASP A 9 14.16 -3.47 -2.91
N TYR A 10 14.06 -2.44 -3.74
CA TYR A 10 12.80 -1.87 -4.23
C TYR A 10 11.90 -2.92 -4.88
N ARG A 11 12.48 -4.03 -5.36
CA ARG A 11 11.74 -5.19 -5.88
C ARG A 11 11.08 -6.02 -4.79
N ALA A 12 11.71 -6.19 -3.63
CA ALA A 12 11.12 -6.85 -2.47
C ALA A 12 10.10 -5.94 -1.75
N ALA A 13 10.23 -4.62 -1.93
CA ALA A 13 9.33 -3.61 -1.38
C ALA A 13 7.99 -3.47 -2.12
N ILE A 14 7.82 -4.11 -3.29
CA ILE A 14 6.63 -3.98 -4.13
C ILE A 14 6.01 -5.35 -4.37
N GLU A 15 4.79 -5.53 -3.89
CA GLU A 15 3.98 -6.71 -4.13
C GLU A 15 2.81 -6.36 -5.06
N HIS A 16 2.69 -7.06 -6.19
CA HIS A 16 1.54 -6.92 -7.09
C HIS A 16 0.37 -7.76 -6.55
N THR A 17 -0.82 -7.17 -6.52
CA THR A 17 -2.03 -7.82 -6.05
C THR A 17 -3.23 -7.41 -6.89
N LYS A 18 -4.33 -8.15 -6.77
CA LYS A 18 -5.63 -7.79 -7.33
C LYS A 18 -6.62 -7.75 -6.19
N ASP A 19 -7.54 -6.79 -6.24
CA ASP A 19 -8.67 -6.83 -5.32
C ASP A 19 -9.73 -7.84 -5.78
N TRP A 20 -10.82 -7.89 -5.03
CA TRP A 20 -11.94 -8.79 -5.27
C TRP A 20 -12.64 -8.54 -6.62
N ASN A 21 -12.55 -7.34 -7.18
CA ASN A 21 -13.13 -7.00 -8.48
C ASN A 21 -12.12 -7.18 -9.64
N GLY A 22 -10.90 -7.62 -9.34
CA GLY A 22 -9.85 -7.88 -10.31
C GLY A 22 -9.04 -6.66 -10.73
N MET A 23 -9.24 -5.50 -10.11
CA MET A 23 -8.41 -4.31 -10.35
C MET A 23 -6.99 -4.54 -9.85
N ASP A 24 -6.02 -4.18 -10.71
CA ASP A 24 -4.60 -4.30 -10.38
C ASP A 24 -4.20 -3.25 -9.34
N GLN A 25 -3.54 -3.72 -8.29
CA GLN A 25 -3.03 -2.92 -7.19
C GLN A 25 -1.59 -3.32 -6.86
N VAL A 26 -0.92 -2.46 -6.12
CA VAL A 26 0.38 -2.75 -5.53
C VAL A 26 0.34 -2.46 -4.04
N VAL A 27 1.01 -3.31 -3.26
CA VAL A 27 1.36 -3.04 -1.88
C VAL A 27 2.81 -2.61 -1.85
N LEU A 28 3.02 -1.37 -1.42
CA LEU A 28 4.34 -0.80 -1.17
C LEU A 28 4.68 -1.03 0.30
N ARG A 29 5.88 -1.51 0.59
CA ARG A 29 6.37 -1.76 1.95
C ARG A 29 7.72 -1.09 2.12
N ASN A 30 7.92 -0.40 3.24
CA ASN A 30 9.25 0.06 3.61
C ASN A 30 9.93 -0.98 4.55
N PRO A 31 11.26 -0.95 4.67
CA PRO A 31 11.98 -1.84 5.58
C PRO A 31 11.58 -1.71 7.06
N GLN A 32 11.02 -0.57 7.45
CA GLN A 32 10.57 -0.27 8.81
C GLN A 32 9.18 -0.87 9.13
N GLY A 33 8.48 -1.43 8.16
CA GLY A 33 7.19 -2.11 8.33
C GLY A 33 5.97 -1.28 7.95
N ALA A 34 6.12 0.01 7.62
CA ALA A 34 5.03 0.81 7.06
C ALA A 34 4.66 0.32 5.66
N SER A 35 3.39 0.48 5.29
CA SER A 35 2.91 0.03 3.99
C SER A 35 1.78 0.89 3.42
N ALA A 36 1.61 0.84 2.11
CA ALA A 36 0.50 1.48 1.42
C ALA A 36 -0.02 0.59 0.29
N ARG A 37 -1.34 0.56 0.12
CA ARG A 37 -1.98 -0.12 -1.01
C ARG A 37 -2.49 0.90 -2.01
N VAL A 38 -2.08 0.75 -3.26
CA VAL A 38 -2.32 1.72 -4.33
C VAL A 38 -2.87 1.02 -5.55
N SER A 39 -3.95 1.55 -6.15
CA SER A 39 -4.43 1.07 -7.45
C SER A 39 -3.53 1.56 -8.57
N LEU A 40 -3.23 0.66 -9.51
CA LEU A 40 -2.53 1.02 -10.74
C LEU A 40 -3.42 1.81 -11.70
N HIS A 41 -4.74 1.83 -11.46
CA HIS A 41 -5.70 2.63 -12.19
C HIS A 41 -5.91 3.98 -11.47
N GLY A 42 -5.14 4.98 -11.87
CA GLY A 42 -5.27 6.35 -11.37
C GLY A 42 -4.52 6.64 -10.06
N GLY A 43 -3.74 5.69 -9.53
CA GLY A 43 -2.84 5.95 -8.40
C GLY A 43 -3.54 6.20 -7.07
N LYS A 44 -4.81 5.80 -6.92
CA LYS A 44 -5.57 5.99 -5.69
C LYS A 44 -5.03 5.10 -4.57
N VAL A 45 -4.79 5.70 -3.40
CA VAL A 45 -4.40 4.98 -2.18
C VAL A 45 -5.66 4.48 -1.47
N PHE A 46 -5.69 3.19 -1.13
CA PHE A 46 -6.81 2.53 -0.44
C PHE A 46 -6.49 2.13 0.98
N SER A 47 -5.21 1.97 1.30
CA SER A 47 -4.76 1.71 2.66
C SER A 47 -3.39 2.33 2.86
N TRP A 48 -3.16 2.85 4.06
CA TRP A 48 -1.87 3.33 4.53
C TRP A 48 -1.72 2.88 5.98
N ARG A 49 -0.71 2.05 6.24
CA ARG A 49 -0.34 1.62 7.58
C ARG A 49 1.01 2.16 8.03
N ASN A 50 1.12 2.54 9.29
CA ASN A 50 2.41 2.83 9.90
C ASN A 50 3.20 1.55 10.22
N GLU A 51 4.38 1.72 10.82
CA GLU A 51 5.28 0.63 11.21
C GLU A 51 4.65 -0.34 12.22
N GLN A 52 3.68 0.13 12.99
CA GLN A 52 2.90 -0.64 13.97
C GLN A 52 1.68 -1.35 13.34
N GLY A 53 1.41 -1.11 12.05
CA GLY A 53 0.27 -1.68 11.33
C GLY A 53 -1.04 -0.91 11.48
N GLU A 54 -1.03 0.25 12.14
CA GLU A 54 -2.22 1.08 12.35
C GLU A 54 -2.62 1.77 11.04
N GLU A 55 -3.91 1.72 10.72
CA GLU A 55 -4.47 2.34 9.52
C GLU A 55 -4.58 3.86 9.71
N LEU A 56 -3.89 4.62 8.86
CA LEU A 56 -3.84 6.09 8.89
C LEU A 56 -4.78 6.72 7.85
N LEU A 57 -5.20 5.96 6.84
CA LEU A 57 -6.07 6.49 5.80
C LEU A 57 -7.54 6.43 6.24
N PHE A 58 -8.16 7.61 6.37
CA PHE A 58 -9.59 7.73 6.59
C PHE A 58 -10.32 7.86 5.25
N THR A 59 -10.96 6.77 4.81
CA THR A 59 -11.85 6.80 3.64
C THR A 59 -13.30 6.83 4.05
N SER A 60 -14.10 7.66 3.38
CA SER A 60 -15.56 7.61 3.53
C SER A 60 -16.09 6.25 3.08
N SER A 61 -16.96 5.64 3.87
CA SER A 61 -17.65 4.38 3.52
C SER A 61 -18.39 4.47 2.19
N LYS A 62 -18.87 5.67 1.80
CA LYS A 62 -19.52 5.90 0.50
C LYS A 62 -18.58 5.77 -0.71
N VAL A 63 -17.28 5.95 -0.51
CA VAL A 63 -16.24 5.83 -1.54
C VAL A 63 -15.48 4.49 -1.40
N CYS A 64 -15.62 3.82 -0.25
CA CYS A 64 -15.09 2.49 0.02
C CYS A 64 -16.10 1.37 -0.33
N ALA A 65 -17.37 1.69 -0.55
CA ALA A 65 -18.40 0.76 -1.03
C ALA A 65 -18.25 0.50 -2.55
N PHE A 66 -17.18 -0.18 -2.92
CA PHE A 66 -17.29 -1.27 -3.89
C PHE A 66 -16.92 -2.53 -3.10
N SER A 67 -17.69 -2.86 -2.08
CA SER A 67 -17.63 -4.12 -1.34
C SER A 67 -18.91 -4.19 -0.50
N GLU A 68 -19.56 -5.35 -0.54
CA GLU A 68 -20.86 -5.72 0.06
C GLU A 68 -22.07 -5.49 -0.86
N SER A 69 -22.27 -6.47 -1.76
CA SER A 69 -23.58 -6.98 -2.18
C SER A 69 -23.47 -8.50 -2.30
#